data_AF-A0A533V9I2-F1
#
_entry.id   AF-A0A533V9I2-F1
#
_cell.length_a   1.000
_cell.length_b   1.000
_cell.length_c   1.000
_cell.angle_alpha   90.00
_cell.angle_beta   90.00
_cell.angle_gamma   90.00
#
_symmetry.space_group_name_H-M   'P 1'
#
loop_
_entity.id
_entity.type
_entity.pdbx_description
1 polymer ?
#
loop_
_entity_poly.entity_id
_entity_poly.type
_entity_poly.pdbx_seq_one_letter_code
_entity_poly.pdbx_strand_id
1 'polypeptide(L)' 'MNSASYCKFCGMAFINEPQLERHFDLIHVRSLFQCQSCNKIFKDETEFKQHTRIHFRLLNVYVSH' A
#
# COMPACT_ATOMS: atom_id res chain seq x y z
N MET A 1 17.41 13.98 -13.94
CA MET A 1 17.40 13.68 -12.50
C MET A 1 16.02 13.13 -12.17
N ASN A 2 15.87 11.82 -11.97
CA ASN A 2 14.60 11.24 -11.53
C ASN A 2 14.50 11.46 -10.02
N SER A 3 13.94 12.59 -9.62
CA SER A 3 13.66 12.88 -8.21
C SER A 3 12.52 11.96 -7.77
N ALA A 4 12.85 10.81 -7.17
CA ALA A 4 11.86 9.92 -6.58
C ALA A 4 11.21 10.61 -5.38
N SER A 5 9.89 10.75 -5.40
CA SER A 5 9.12 11.35 -4.31
C SER A 5 8.60 10.24 -3.40
N TYR A 6 8.91 10.29 -2.11
CA TYR A 6 8.52 9.27 -1.15
C TYR A 6 7.43 9.76 -0.20
N CYS A 7 6.54 8.85 0.21
CA CYS A 7 5.54 9.14 1.22
C CYS A 7 6.22 9.25 2.58
N LYS A 8 6.01 10.38 3.27
CA LYS A 8 6.59 10.61 4.61
C LYS A 8 5.95 9.77 5.72
N PHE A 9 4.79 9.17 5.46
CA PHE A 9 4.05 8.38 6.45
C PHE A 9 4.34 6.88 6.37
N CYS A 10 4.56 6.35 5.16
CA CYS A 10 4.81 4.92 4.94
C CYS A 10 6.11 4.60 4.19
N GLY A 11 6.84 5.61 3.73
CA GLY A 11 8.14 5.46 3.06
C GLY A 11 8.08 4.97 1.61
N MET A 12 6.90 4.72 1.04
CA MET A 12 6.78 4.27 -0.36
C MET A 12 7.31 5.32 -1.34
N ALA A 13 8.12 4.87 -2.30
CA ALA A 13 8.66 5.72 -3.35
C ALA A 13 7.76 5.73 -4.58
N PHE A 14 7.60 6.91 -5.17
CA PHE A 14 6.82 7.17 -6.36
C PHE A 14 7.68 7.88 -7.41
N ILE A 15 7.35 7.64 -8.68
CA ILE A 15 8.10 8.18 -9.82
C ILE A 15 7.85 9.70 -9.97
N ASN A 16 6.71 10.18 -9.49
CA ASN A 16 6.33 11.59 -9.57
C ASN A 16 5.38 11.99 -8.42
N GLU A 17 5.28 13.30 -8.21
CA GLU A 17 4.46 13.91 -7.17
C GLU A 17 2.96 13.60 -7.29
N PRO A 18 2.32 13.62 -8.48
CA PRO A 18 0.90 13.28 -8.59
C PRO A 18 0.55 11.86 -8.13
N GLN A 19 1.45 10.89 -8.37
CA GLN A 19 1.25 9.54 -7.85
C GLN A 19 1.36 9.48 -6.33
N LEU A 20 2.29 10.24 -5.74
CA LEU A 20 2.43 10.37 -4.29
C LEU A 20 1.19 11.03 -3.66
N GLU A 21 0.72 12.15 -4.23
CA GLU A 21 -0.49 12.84 -3.74
C GLU A 21 -1.71 11.93 -3.78
N ARG A 22 -1.91 11.20 -4.88
CA ARG A 22 -3.00 10.23 -4.98
C ARG A 22 -2.87 9.12 -3.95
N HIS A 23 -1.68 8.59 -3.73
CA HIS A 23 -1.45 7.61 -2.68
C HIS A 23 -1.79 8.20 -1.30
N PHE A 24 -1.36 9.42 -1.01
CA PHE A 24 -1.62 10.09 0.26
C PHE A 24 -3.12 10.28 0.50
N ASP A 25 -3.87 10.79 -0.50
CA ASP A 25 -5.32 10.97 -0.37
C ASP A 25 -6.04 9.63 -0.15
N LEU A 26 -5.68 8.60 -0.92
CA LEU A 26 -6.36 7.30 -0.82
C LEU A 26 -6.03 6.56 0.49
N ILE A 27 -4.77 6.58 0.94
CA ILE A 27 -4.31 5.72 2.03
C ILE A 27 -4.25 6.43 3.37
N HIS A 28 -3.88 7.71 3.40
CA HIS A 28 -3.71 8.46 4.65
C HIS A 28 -4.87 9.40 4.96
N VAL A 29 -5.59 9.88 3.94
CA VAL A 29 -6.80 10.71 4.15
C VAL A 29 -8.06 9.84 4.18
N ARG A 30 -8.32 9.08 3.12
CA ARG A 30 -9.49 8.19 3.03
C ARG A 30 -9.33 6.87 3.77
N SER A 31 -8.11 6.59 4.26
CA SER A 31 -7.80 5.39 5.05
C SER A 31 -8.16 4.07 4.36
N LEU A 32 -7.90 3.96 3.06
CA LEU A 32 -8.08 2.72 2.31
C LEU A 32 -6.90 1.76 2.54
N PHE A 33 -7.10 0.49 2.21
CA PHE A 33 -6.11 -0.56 2.42
C PHE A 33 -5.32 -0.85 1.15
N GLN A 34 -4.02 -0.57 1.14
CA GLN A 34 -3.13 -0.89 0.01
C GLN A 34 -2.30 -2.15 0.27
N CYS A 35 -2.35 -3.09 -0.67
CA CYS A 35 -1.44 -4.22 -0.70
C CYS A 35 -0.04 -3.76 -1.11
N GLN A 36 0.95 -3.96 -0.24
CA GLN A 36 2.35 -3.60 -0.53
C GLN A 36 2.98 -4.53 -1.58
N SER A 37 2.48 -5.76 -1.73
CA SER A 37 3.04 -6.74 -2.66
C SER A 37 2.66 -6.47 -4.13
N CYS A 38 1.46 -5.90 -4.38
CA CYS A 38 0.97 -5.65 -5.74
C CYS A 38 0.35 -4.27 -5.95
N ASN A 39 0.45 -3.38 -4.96
CA ASN A 39 -0.05 -2.00 -4.98
C ASN A 39 -1.56 -1.84 -5.23
N LYS A 40 -2.34 -2.91 -5.05
CA LYS A 40 -3.80 -2.87 -5.18
C LYS A 40 -4.44 -2.21 -3.95
N ILE A 41 -5.40 -1.32 -4.18
CA ILE A 41 -6.12 -0.57 -3.14
C ILE A 41 -7.51 -1.17 -2.96
N PHE A 42 -7.93 -1.32 -1.72
CA PHE A 42 -9.21 -1.87 -1.29
C PHE A 42 -9.90 -0.88 -0.36
N LYS A 43 -11.22 -0.77 -0.49
CA LYS A 43 -12.04 0.12 0.34
C LYS A 43 -12.39 -0.50 1.69
N ASP A 44 -12.43 -1.83 1.75
CA ASP A 44 -12.83 -2.59 2.93
C ASP A 44 -11.69 -3.48 3.41
N GLU A 45 -11.54 -3.56 4.74
CA GLU A 45 -10.53 -4.40 5.39
C GLU A 45 -10.76 -5.90 5.08
N THR A 46 -12.02 -6.33 4.98
CA THR A 46 -12.39 -7.72 4.68
C THR A 46 -11.92 -8.14 3.28
N GLU A 47 -12.13 -7.28 2.28
CA GLU A 47 -11.65 -7.51 0.92
C GLU A 47 -10.13 -7.54 0.87
N PHE A 48 -9.48 -6.64 1.60
CA PHE A 48 -8.03 -6.61 1.75
C PHE A 48 -7.48 -7.89 2.40
N LYS A 49 -8.04 -8.32 3.53
CA LYS A 49 -7.64 -9.56 4.23
C LYS A 49 -7.87 -10.81 3.39
N GLN A 50 -8.94 -10.86 2.60
CA GLN A 50 -9.15 -11.96 1.68
C GLN A 50 -8.12 -11.93 0.55
N HIS A 51 -7.86 -10.74 0.01
CA HIS A 51 -6.85 -10.56 -1.03
C HIS A 51 -5.45 -10.96 -0.55
N THR A 52 -5.03 -10.58 0.65
CA THR A 52 -3.69 -10.91 1.13
C THR A 52 -3.46 -12.42 1.21
N ARG A 53 -4.50 -13.24 1.38
CA ARG A 53 -4.41 -14.71 1.32
C ARG A 53 -3.86 -15.25 0.00
N ILE A 54 -4.06 -14.53 -1.11
CA ILE A 54 -3.49 -14.93 -2.41
C ILE A 54 -1.97 -14.80 -2.40
N HIS A 55 -1.43 -13.82 -1.67
CA HIS A 55 -0.01 -13.63 -1.46
C HIS A 55 0.52 -14.62 -0.40
N PHE A 56 -0.28 -14.93 0.62
CA PHE A 56 0.04 -15.92 1.66
C PHE A 56 0.03 -17.39 1.21
N ARG A 57 -0.37 -17.71 -0.03
CA ARG A 57 -0.10 -19.06 -0.58
C ARG A 57 1.40 -19.39 -0.61
N LEU A 58 2.26 -18.39 -0.36
CA LEU A 58 3.70 -18.51 -0.14
C LEU A 58 4.19 -17.66 1.06
N LEU A 59 3.73 -17.91 2.29
CA LEU A 59 4.47 -17.76 3.58
C LEU A 59 3.64 -17.16 4.73
N ASN A 60 3.30 -18.00 5.71
CA ASN A 60 3.09 -17.61 7.10
C ASN A 60 4.37 -17.01 7.71
N VAL A 61 4.76 -15.79 7.33
CA VAL A 61 5.78 -14.98 8.00
C VAL A 61 5.37 -13.54 7.64
N TYR A 62 4.68 -12.76 8.47
CA TYR A 62 5.14 -12.16 9.71
C TYR A 62 3.92 -11.96 10.64
N VAL A 63 3.84 -12.77 11.67
CA VAL A 63 3.21 -12.35 12.93
C VAL A 63 4.26 -11.52 13.62
N SER A 64 4.15 -10.19 13.51
CA SER A 64 4.90 -9.31 14.40
C SER A 64 4.11 -9.20 15.69
N HIS A 65 4.71 -9.75 16.74
CA HIS A 65 4.41 -9.49 18.15
C HIS A 65 4.34 -7.97 18.41
#